data_AF-A0A918XLN6-F1
#
_entry.id   AF-A0A918XLN6-F1
#
_cell.length_a   1.000
_cell.length_b   1.000
_cell.length_c   1.000
_cell.angle_alpha   90.00
_cell.angle_beta   90.00
_cell.angle_gamma   90.00
#
_symmetry.space_group_name_H-M   'P 1'
#
loop_
_entity.id
_entity.type
_entity.pdbx_description
1 polymer ?
#
loop_
_entity_poly.entity_id
_entity_poly.type
_entity_poly.pdbx_seq_one_letter_code
_entity_poly.pdbx_strand_id
1 'polypeptide(L)'
;MLHYIGAMGFSNITGLLIFSVYAFPVLGGVVLLIAGFLLMRGWSWNKALLRALVDALAVASLIPAVLLTLVMPGGVHTTIELVPLADMWATGINATTLYQNAGNVLLFLPFGALLPVAFNGVFARLWRILAVAAGIAVAIEVLQYLLDVGRVSSTDDVILNTAGAALGCVLTQHWWRRPAAESHRSPADATRSTPAQR
;
A
#
# COMPACT_ATOMS: atom_id res chain seq x y z
N MET A 1 -30.02 25.12 1.63
CA MET A 1 -29.89 24.59 3.01
C MET A 1 -28.84 23.46 3.07
N LEU A 2 -27.70 23.61 2.37
CA LEU A 2 -26.53 22.70 2.41
C LEU A 2 -25.21 23.50 2.36
N HIS A 3 -25.25 24.80 2.73
CA HIS A 3 -24.06 25.67 2.80
C HIS A 3 -23.49 25.78 4.23
N TYR A 4 -23.84 24.87 5.14
CA TYR A 4 -23.57 24.99 6.58
C TYR A 4 -22.84 23.80 7.21
N ILE A 5 -22.10 23.01 6.41
CA ILE A 5 -21.07 22.08 6.94
C ILE A 5 -19.68 22.75 6.91
N GLY A 6 -19.62 24.08 6.71
CA GLY A 6 -18.44 24.90 7.00
C GLY A 6 -18.39 25.44 8.44
N ALA A 7 -19.40 25.13 9.27
CA ALA A 7 -19.59 25.75 10.59
C ALA A 7 -19.24 24.83 11.79
N MET A 8 -18.54 23.72 11.55
CA MET A 8 -17.66 23.16 12.58
C MET A 8 -16.24 23.48 12.12
N GLY A 9 -15.60 24.46 12.77
CA GLY A 9 -14.28 24.98 12.42
C GLY A 9 -13.15 23.98 12.57
N PHE A 10 -13.19 22.90 11.81
CA PHE A 10 -12.11 21.96 11.64
C PHE A 10 -11.42 22.33 10.33
N SER A 11 -10.27 22.98 10.45
CA SER A 11 -9.32 23.00 9.34
C SER A 11 -9.01 21.55 8.92
N ASN A 12 -8.57 21.33 7.68
CA ASN A 12 -8.05 20.04 7.23
C ASN A 12 -7.06 19.43 8.23
N ILE A 13 -6.29 20.28 8.91
CA ILE A 13 -5.33 19.90 9.96
C ILE A 13 -6.04 19.36 11.20
N THR A 14 -7.10 20.03 11.66
CA THR A 14 -7.84 19.58 12.85
C THR A 14 -8.58 18.26 12.60
N GLY A 15 -9.15 18.07 11.40
CA GLY A 15 -9.72 16.79 10.99
C GLY A 15 -8.67 15.68 10.94
N LEU A 16 -7.48 15.97 10.40
CA LEU A 16 -6.36 15.03 10.37
C LEU A 16 -5.88 14.66 11.79
N LEU A 17 -5.80 15.64 12.69
CA LEU A 17 -5.43 15.42 14.08
C LEU A 17 -6.45 14.53 14.79
N ILE A 18 -7.73 14.82 14.66
CA ILE A 18 -8.80 13.99 15.24
C ILE A 18 -8.73 12.56 14.70
N PHE A 19 -8.60 12.40 13.39
CA PHE A 19 -8.43 11.08 12.78
C PHE A 19 -7.22 10.35 13.37
N SER A 20 -6.06 11.02 13.50
CA SER A 20 -4.84 10.42 14.04
C SER A 20 -5.02 9.93 15.48
N VAL A 21 -5.73 10.69 16.32
CA VAL A 21 -6.02 10.34 17.72
C VAL A 21 -6.80 9.03 17.83
N TYR A 22 -7.70 8.74 16.90
CA TYR A 22 -8.45 7.48 16.87
C TYR A 22 -7.75 6.37 16.09
N ALA A 23 -7.04 6.70 15.01
CA ALA A 23 -6.40 5.73 14.14
C ALA A 23 -5.23 5.01 14.83
N PHE A 24 -4.41 5.71 15.62
CA PHE A 24 -3.27 5.08 16.31
C PHE A 24 -3.69 4.04 17.36
N PRO A 25 -4.64 4.31 18.27
CA PRO A 25 -5.14 3.29 19.20
C PRO A 25 -5.79 2.11 18.50
N VAL A 26 -6.56 2.34 17.43
CA VAL A 26 -7.17 1.26 16.64
C VAL A 26 -6.09 0.39 16.00
N LEU A 27 -5.07 1.00 15.39
CA LEU A 27 -3.95 0.28 14.79
C LEU A 27 -3.18 -0.53 15.84
N GLY A 28 -2.91 0.07 17.01
CA GLY A 28 -2.29 -0.62 18.14
C GLY A 28 -3.14 -1.81 18.62
N GLY A 29 -4.45 -1.64 18.72
CA GLY A 29 -5.40 -2.70 19.03
C GLY A 29 -5.36 -3.85 18.02
N VAL A 30 -5.40 -3.55 16.72
CA VAL A 30 -5.29 -4.55 15.65
C VAL A 30 -3.97 -5.33 15.74
N VAL A 31 -2.84 -4.64 15.96
CA VAL A 31 -1.53 -5.28 16.15
C VAL A 31 -1.57 -6.23 17.35
N LEU A 32 -2.10 -5.79 18.50
CA LEU A 32 -2.18 -6.62 19.70
C LEU A 32 -3.12 -7.82 19.51
N LEU A 33 -4.23 -7.67 18.78
CA LEU A 33 -5.15 -8.76 18.46
C LEU A 33 -4.49 -9.81 17.56
N ILE A 34 -3.82 -9.39 16.48
CA ILE A 34 -3.08 -10.31 15.60
C ILE A 34 -1.94 -10.99 16.37
N ALA A 35 -1.17 -10.23 17.15
CA ALA A 35 -0.08 -10.78 17.96
C ALA A 35 -0.60 -11.80 18.98
N GLY A 36 -1.70 -11.49 19.68
CA GLY A 36 -2.36 -12.39 20.63
C GLY A 36 -2.79 -13.70 19.95
N PHE A 37 -3.41 -13.61 18.78
CA PHE A 37 -3.78 -14.79 17.99
C PHE A 37 -2.57 -15.63 17.58
N LEU A 38 -1.46 -15.01 17.18
CA LEU A 38 -0.23 -15.71 16.79
C LEU A 38 0.47 -16.37 17.99
N LEU A 39 0.44 -15.73 19.16
CA LEU A 39 0.91 -16.30 20.43
C LEU A 39 0.11 -17.54 20.82
N MET A 40 -1.23 -17.50 20.65
CA MET A 40 -2.09 -18.67 20.85
C MET A 40 -1.73 -19.83 19.90
N ARG A 41 -1.14 -19.53 18.74
CA ARG A 41 -0.60 -20.53 17.79
C ARG A 41 0.84 -20.95 18.09
N GLY A 42 1.39 -20.60 19.26
CA GLY A 42 2.71 -21.04 19.71
C GLY A 42 3.89 -20.23 19.15
N TRP A 43 3.66 -19.06 18.56
CA TRP A 43 4.74 -18.18 18.12
C TRP A 43 5.41 -17.51 19.33
N SER A 44 6.71 -17.20 19.23
CA SER A 44 7.38 -16.38 20.23
C SER A 44 6.97 -14.92 20.13
N TRP A 45 6.97 -14.19 21.26
CA TRP A 45 6.55 -12.79 21.34
C TRP A 45 7.14 -11.90 20.24
N ASN A 46 8.46 -11.94 20.06
CA ASN A 46 9.13 -11.09 19.08
C ASN A 46 8.68 -11.39 17.64
N LYS A 47 8.47 -12.67 17.30
CA LYS A 47 8.04 -13.08 15.96
C LYS A 47 6.56 -12.73 15.72
N ALA A 48 5.72 -12.95 16.73
CA ALA A 48 4.30 -12.60 16.69
C ALA A 48 4.10 -11.09 16.54
N LEU A 49 4.81 -10.29 17.33
CA LEU A 49 4.72 -8.83 17.28
C LEU A 49 5.22 -8.27 15.95
N LEU A 50 6.40 -8.70 15.48
CA LEU A 50 6.94 -8.27 14.19
C LEU A 50 5.98 -8.61 13.05
N ARG A 51 5.40 -9.81 13.08
CA ARG A 51 4.42 -10.23 12.08
C ARG A 51 3.16 -9.37 12.11
N ALA A 52 2.59 -9.17 13.29
CA ALA A 52 1.40 -8.34 13.46
C ALA A 52 1.64 -6.89 12.99
N LEU A 53 2.83 -6.34 13.27
CA LEU A 53 3.22 -5.02 12.80
C LEU A 53 3.29 -4.95 11.27
N VAL A 54 3.94 -5.91 10.61
CA VAL A 54 4.01 -5.93 9.14
C VAL A 54 2.63 -6.04 8.51
N ASP A 55 1.77 -6.93 9.02
CA ASP A 55 0.42 -7.13 8.50
C ASP A 55 -0.43 -5.86 8.70
N ALA A 56 -0.35 -5.25 9.87
CA ALA A 56 -1.08 -4.01 10.18
C ALA A 56 -0.56 -2.81 9.38
N LEU A 57 0.77 -2.66 9.23
CA LEU A 57 1.38 -1.57 8.46
C LEU A 57 1.11 -1.72 6.96
N ALA A 58 1.05 -2.93 6.42
CA ALA A 58 0.67 -3.16 5.04
C ALA A 58 -0.72 -2.58 4.76
N VAL A 59 -1.70 -2.86 5.62
CA VAL A 59 -3.06 -2.31 5.48
C VAL A 59 -3.09 -0.80 5.79
N ALA A 60 -2.45 -0.37 6.88
CA ALA A 60 -2.44 1.01 7.31
C ALA A 60 -1.76 1.94 6.30
N SER A 61 -0.85 1.43 5.47
CA SER A 61 -0.21 2.21 4.41
C SER A 61 -1.17 2.76 3.35
N LEU A 62 -2.39 2.23 3.25
CA LEU A 62 -3.44 2.76 2.38
C LEU A 62 -4.25 3.91 3.01
N ILE A 63 -4.09 4.15 4.31
CA ILE A 63 -4.80 5.22 5.03
C ILE A 63 -4.51 6.60 4.40
N PRO A 64 -3.25 6.99 4.12
CA PRO A 64 -2.99 8.27 3.45
C PRO A 64 -3.71 8.39 2.10
N ALA A 65 -3.80 7.30 1.34
CA ALA A 65 -4.52 7.31 0.07
C ALA A 65 -6.00 7.63 0.31
N VAL A 66 -6.66 6.91 1.21
CA VAL A 66 -8.06 7.14 1.59
C VAL A 66 -8.28 8.57 2.12
N LEU A 67 -7.43 9.05 3.02
CA LEU A 67 -7.59 10.38 3.62
C LEU A 67 -7.41 11.51 2.59
N LEU A 68 -6.33 11.44 1.81
CA LEU A 68 -6.01 12.52 0.87
C LEU A 68 -6.93 12.54 -0.35
N THR A 69 -7.56 11.40 -0.69
CA THR A 69 -8.42 11.28 -1.87
C THR A 69 -9.92 11.32 -1.56
N LEU A 70 -10.38 10.79 -0.42
CA LEU A 70 -11.80 10.75 -0.05
C LEU A 70 -12.21 11.78 1.00
N VAL A 71 -11.29 12.21 1.88
CA VAL A 71 -11.63 13.06 3.03
C VAL A 71 -11.25 14.52 2.81
N MET A 72 -10.26 14.78 1.95
CA MET A 72 -9.80 16.13 1.59
C MET A 72 -10.45 16.57 0.26
N PRO A 73 -11.50 17.42 0.29
CA PRO A 73 -12.20 17.83 -0.93
C PRO A 73 -11.27 18.67 -1.83
N GLY A 74 -11.32 18.40 -3.14
CA GLY A 74 -10.53 19.13 -4.13
C GLY A 74 -11.27 20.28 -4.81
N GLY A 75 -12.60 20.33 -4.68
CA GLY A 75 -13.49 21.13 -5.53
C GLY A 75 -14.96 20.95 -5.13
N VAL A 76 -15.86 21.51 -5.94
CA VAL A 76 -17.31 21.55 -5.64
C VAL A 76 -18.04 20.30 -6.13
N HIS A 77 -17.63 19.76 -7.28
CA HIS A 77 -18.22 18.57 -7.89
C HIS A 77 -17.16 17.66 -8.47
N THR A 78 -17.46 16.37 -8.48
CA THR A 78 -16.62 15.32 -9.03
C THR A 78 -16.84 15.25 -10.53
N THR A 79 -15.74 15.32 -11.28
CA THR A 79 -15.73 15.08 -12.73
C THR A 79 -15.17 13.71 -13.03
N ILE A 80 -15.48 13.14 -14.20
CA ILE A 80 -14.97 11.83 -14.60
C ILE A 80 -14.06 12.00 -15.81
N GLU A 81 -12.89 11.38 -15.75
CA GLU A 81 -11.95 11.27 -16.86
C GLU A 81 -11.59 9.80 -17.11
N LEU A 82 -12.21 9.21 -18.13
CA LEU A 82 -12.04 7.79 -18.47
C LEU A 82 -11.02 7.54 -19.58
N VAL A 83 -10.53 8.59 -20.25
CA VAL A 83 -9.56 8.43 -21.33
C VAL A 83 -8.18 8.44 -20.69
N PRO A 84 -7.46 7.30 -20.67
CA PRO A 84 -6.15 7.24 -20.04
C PRO A 84 -5.20 8.21 -20.75
N LEU A 85 -4.40 8.92 -19.96
CA LEU A 85 -3.33 9.83 -20.37
C LEU A 85 -3.80 11.08 -21.13
N ALA A 86 -5.11 11.32 -21.24
CA ALA A 86 -5.65 12.44 -22.01
C ALA A 86 -5.30 13.78 -21.34
N ASP A 87 -5.62 13.94 -20.06
CA ASP A 87 -5.27 15.15 -19.31
C ASP A 87 -3.76 15.29 -19.16
N MET A 88 -3.01 14.21 -18.97
CA MET A 88 -1.53 14.26 -18.93
C MET A 88 -0.95 14.80 -20.25
N TRP A 89 -1.50 14.37 -21.39
CA TRP A 89 -1.07 14.85 -22.70
C TRP A 89 -1.50 16.29 -22.95
N ALA A 90 -2.72 16.64 -22.57
CA ALA A 90 -3.28 17.98 -22.79
C ALA A 90 -2.61 19.05 -21.91
N THR A 91 -2.30 18.73 -20.66
CA THR A 91 -1.67 19.65 -19.70
C THR A 91 -0.15 19.66 -19.79
N GLY A 92 0.45 18.60 -20.34
CA GLY A 92 1.88 18.45 -20.48
C GLY A 92 2.63 18.31 -19.15
N ILE A 93 3.97 18.35 -19.23
CA ILE A 93 4.83 18.21 -18.05
C ILE A 93 5.06 19.59 -17.43
N ASN A 94 4.45 19.82 -16.27
CA ASN A 94 4.71 20.99 -15.43
C ASN A 94 4.89 20.58 -13.96
N ALA A 95 5.32 21.52 -13.11
CA ALA A 95 5.63 21.24 -11.71
C ALA A 95 4.42 20.71 -10.92
N THR A 96 3.22 21.22 -11.20
CA THR A 96 1.98 20.81 -10.53
C THR A 96 1.58 19.40 -10.94
N THR A 97 1.56 19.09 -12.24
CA THR A 97 1.24 17.74 -12.74
C THR A 97 2.25 16.72 -12.24
N LEU A 98 3.56 17.07 -12.21
CA LEU A 98 4.59 16.20 -11.65
C LEU A 98 4.38 15.92 -10.15
N TYR A 99 4.06 16.95 -9.38
CA TYR A 99 3.78 16.82 -7.96
C TYR A 99 2.58 15.90 -7.69
N GLN A 100 1.48 16.09 -8.42
CA GLN A 100 0.27 15.26 -8.30
C GLN A 100 0.54 13.81 -8.69
N ASN A 101 1.19 13.60 -9.84
CA ASN A 101 1.50 12.26 -10.34
C ASN A 101 2.45 11.50 -9.41
N ALA A 102 3.49 12.18 -8.93
CA ALA A 102 4.41 11.62 -7.93
C ALA A 102 3.67 11.29 -6.63
N GLY A 103 2.75 12.14 -6.19
CA GLY A 103 1.88 11.89 -5.04
C GLY A 103 1.12 10.57 -5.17
N ASN A 104 0.44 10.35 -6.30
CA ASN A 104 -0.31 9.11 -6.55
C ASN A 104 0.60 7.88 -6.55
N VAL A 105 1.77 7.93 -7.20
CA VAL A 105 2.75 6.82 -7.13
C VAL A 105 3.18 6.55 -5.68
N LEU A 106 3.46 7.60 -4.90
CA LEU A 106 3.92 7.47 -3.52
C LEU A 106 2.85 6.95 -2.56
N LEU A 107 1.56 7.16 -2.85
CA LEU A 107 0.46 6.70 -2.01
C LEU A 107 0.40 5.17 -1.90
N PHE A 108 0.72 4.46 -2.97
CA PHE A 108 0.62 2.99 -3.03
C PHE A 108 1.98 2.29 -2.92
N LEU A 109 3.08 3.04 -2.98
CA LEU A 109 4.44 2.50 -2.88
C LEU A 109 4.67 1.71 -1.56
N PRO A 110 4.32 2.21 -0.37
CA PRO A 110 4.53 1.46 0.87
C PRO A 110 3.65 0.20 0.95
N PHE A 111 2.42 0.26 0.41
CA PHE A 111 1.53 -0.90 0.31
C PHE A 111 2.18 -2.01 -0.52
N GLY A 112 2.65 -1.69 -1.73
CA GLY A 112 3.33 -2.65 -2.61
C GLY A 112 4.64 -3.20 -2.04
N ALA A 113 5.36 -2.40 -1.26
CA ALA A 113 6.58 -2.81 -0.58
C ALA A 113 6.33 -3.84 0.53
N LEU A 114 5.24 -3.68 1.29
CA LEU A 114 4.91 -4.50 2.45
C LEU A 114 4.05 -5.72 2.11
N LEU A 115 3.22 -5.66 1.06
CA LEU A 115 2.26 -6.71 0.72
C LEU A 115 2.89 -8.11 0.52
N PRO A 116 4.04 -8.28 -0.17
CA PRO A 116 4.69 -9.59 -0.28
C PRO A 116 5.17 -10.12 1.08
N VAL A 117 5.59 -9.26 1.99
CA VAL A 117 6.09 -9.64 3.32
C VAL A 117 4.92 -10.04 4.23
N ALA A 118 3.86 -9.22 4.25
CA ALA A 118 2.65 -9.45 5.02
C ALA A 118 1.95 -10.76 4.63
N PHE A 119 2.03 -11.19 3.38
CA PHE A 119 1.38 -12.42 2.93
C PHE A 119 2.35 -13.54 2.60
N ASN A 120 3.52 -13.62 3.26
CA ASN A 120 4.48 -14.72 3.12
C ASN A 120 4.84 -15.06 1.65
N GLY A 121 4.96 -14.04 0.81
CA GLY A 121 5.28 -14.19 -0.60
C GLY A 121 4.11 -14.63 -1.50
N VAL A 122 2.87 -14.76 -1.01
CA VAL A 122 1.70 -15.04 -1.87
C VAL A 122 1.56 -13.98 -2.96
N PHE A 123 1.85 -12.72 -2.61
CA PHE A 123 1.85 -11.59 -3.55
C PHE A 123 3.25 -11.29 -4.13
N ALA A 124 4.23 -12.19 -4.03
CA ALA A 124 5.59 -11.98 -4.58
C ALA A 124 5.66 -11.87 -6.12
N ARG A 125 4.57 -12.23 -6.81
CA ARG A 125 4.45 -12.14 -8.27
C ARG A 125 3.86 -10.79 -8.64
N LEU A 126 4.56 -10.04 -9.50
CA LEU A 126 4.22 -8.67 -9.87
C LEU A 126 2.75 -8.54 -10.32
N TRP A 127 2.25 -9.46 -11.16
CA TRP A 127 0.86 -9.43 -11.62
C TRP A 127 -0.19 -9.50 -10.50
N ARG A 128 0.12 -10.18 -9.38
CA ARG A 128 -0.81 -10.28 -8.24
C ARG A 128 -0.90 -8.95 -7.49
N ILE A 129 0.23 -8.25 -7.37
CA ILE A 129 0.28 -6.91 -6.77
C ILE A 129 -0.45 -5.93 -7.67
N LEU A 130 -0.18 -5.97 -8.98
CA LEU A 130 -0.89 -5.16 -9.97
C LEU A 130 -2.40 -5.36 -9.86
N ALA A 131 -2.88 -6.61 -9.80
CA ALA A 131 -4.31 -6.90 -9.69
C ALA A 131 -4.94 -6.36 -8.40
N VAL A 132 -4.31 -6.58 -7.24
CA VAL A 132 -4.82 -6.09 -5.95
C VAL A 132 -4.77 -4.57 -5.88
N ALA A 133 -3.66 -3.95 -6.29
CA ALA A 133 -3.49 -2.50 -6.28
C ALA A 133 -4.49 -1.82 -7.23
N ALA A 134 -4.66 -2.34 -8.45
CA ALA A 134 -5.65 -1.81 -9.40
C ALA A 134 -7.07 -1.95 -8.86
N GLY A 135 -7.41 -3.09 -8.24
CA GLY A 135 -8.74 -3.28 -7.62
C GLY A 135 -9.01 -2.27 -6.51
N ILE A 136 -8.04 -2.01 -5.64
CA ILE A 136 -8.14 -1.02 -4.56
C ILE A 136 -8.25 0.40 -5.15
N ALA A 137 -7.42 0.73 -6.13
CA ALA A 137 -7.42 2.06 -6.74
C ALA A 137 -8.75 2.34 -7.47
N VAL A 138 -9.29 1.38 -8.23
CA VAL A 138 -10.64 1.49 -8.83
C VAL A 138 -11.72 1.65 -7.76
N ALA A 139 -11.63 0.93 -6.64
CA ALA A 139 -12.60 1.10 -5.56
C ALA A 139 -12.56 2.51 -4.96
N ILE A 140 -11.37 3.12 -4.83
CA ILE A 140 -11.22 4.51 -4.36
C ILE A 140 -11.87 5.47 -5.37
N GLU A 141 -11.57 5.34 -6.66
CA GLU A 141 -12.16 6.16 -7.73
C GLU A 141 -13.70 6.09 -7.74
N VAL A 142 -14.25 4.87 -7.66
CA VAL A 142 -15.69 4.67 -7.59
C VAL A 142 -16.29 5.33 -6.36
N LEU A 143 -15.63 5.24 -5.21
CA LEU A 143 -16.08 5.92 -3.99
C LEU A 143 -15.99 7.44 -4.12
N GLN A 144 -14.94 7.98 -4.74
CA GLN A 144 -14.82 9.42 -5.01
C GLN A 144 -16.00 9.92 -5.84
N TYR A 145 -16.36 9.17 -6.88
CA TYR A 145 -17.50 9.48 -7.73
C TYR A 145 -18.84 9.39 -6.98
N LEU A 146 -19.08 8.30 -6.26
CA LEU A 146 -20.34 8.08 -5.56
C LEU A 146 -20.57 9.05 -4.40
N LEU A 147 -19.50 9.48 -3.73
CA LEU A 147 -19.55 10.38 -2.58
C LEU A 147 -19.48 11.87 -2.96
N ASP A 148 -19.36 12.16 -4.26
CA ASP A 148 -19.16 13.51 -4.81
C ASP A 148 -18.10 14.34 -4.05
N VAL A 149 -16.90 13.77 -3.89
CA VAL A 149 -15.81 14.36 -3.07
C VAL A 149 -15.24 15.65 -3.68
N GLY A 150 -15.67 16.03 -4.89
CA GLY A 150 -15.20 17.24 -5.56
C GLY A 150 -13.81 17.06 -6.18
N ARG A 151 -13.48 15.85 -6.63
CA ARG A 151 -12.19 15.53 -7.28
C ARG A 151 -12.44 15.00 -8.68
N VAL A 152 -11.41 15.01 -9.52
CA VAL A 152 -11.47 14.30 -10.81
C VAL A 152 -11.30 12.81 -10.51
N SER A 153 -12.31 12.00 -10.83
CA SER A 153 -12.13 10.56 -10.85
C SER A 153 -11.48 10.18 -12.17
N SER A 154 -10.22 9.75 -12.13
CA SER A 154 -9.38 9.60 -13.32
C SER A 154 -8.78 8.21 -13.43
N THR A 155 -8.73 7.70 -14.66
CA THR A 155 -8.03 6.44 -14.95
C THR A 155 -6.52 6.57 -14.71
N ASP A 156 -5.96 7.78 -14.81
CA ASP A 156 -4.54 8.03 -14.59
C ASP A 156 -4.13 7.83 -13.13
N ASP A 157 -5.00 8.21 -12.19
CA ASP A 157 -4.79 7.97 -10.75
C ASP A 157 -4.74 6.46 -10.45
N VAL A 158 -5.60 5.66 -11.09
CA VAL A 158 -5.56 4.19 -10.98
C VAL A 158 -4.23 3.64 -11.49
N ILE A 159 -3.78 4.11 -12.66
CA ILE A 159 -2.53 3.66 -13.27
C ILE A 159 -1.34 4.03 -12.38
N LEU A 160 -1.27 5.26 -11.89
CA LEU A 160 -0.17 5.77 -11.07
C LEU A 160 -0.11 5.09 -9.70
N ASN A 161 -1.24 4.92 -9.03
CA ASN A 161 -1.33 4.17 -7.77
C ASN A 161 -0.87 2.70 -7.98
N THR A 162 -1.35 2.06 -9.04
CA THR A 162 -0.95 0.68 -9.39
C THR A 162 0.54 0.58 -9.70
N ALA A 163 1.10 1.54 -10.43
CA ALA A 163 2.53 1.64 -10.71
C ALA A 163 3.35 1.86 -9.43
N GLY A 164 2.85 2.67 -8.50
CA GLY A 164 3.42 2.86 -7.16
C GLY A 164 3.57 1.55 -6.40
N ALA A 165 2.51 0.74 -6.34
CA ALA A 165 2.56 -0.56 -5.69
C ALA A 165 3.56 -1.52 -6.37
N ALA A 166 3.58 -1.53 -7.71
CA ALA A 166 4.56 -2.31 -8.47
C ALA A 166 6.00 -1.90 -8.14
N LEU A 167 6.27 -0.59 -8.12
CA LEU A 167 7.58 -0.04 -7.79
C LEU A 167 8.00 -0.41 -6.37
N GLY A 168 7.11 -0.25 -5.38
CA GLY A 168 7.37 -0.64 -3.99
C GLY A 168 7.79 -2.11 -3.87
N CYS A 169 7.08 -3.01 -4.56
CA CYS A 169 7.44 -4.43 -4.59
C CYS A 169 8.82 -4.67 -5.22
N VAL A 170 9.07 -4.07 -6.39
CA VAL A 170 10.33 -4.25 -7.12
C VAL A 170 11.51 -3.75 -6.29
N LEU A 171 11.35 -2.61 -5.60
CA LEU A 171 12.39 -2.05 -4.75
C LEU A 171 12.68 -2.96 -3.55
N THR A 172 11.68 -3.57 -2.92
CA THR A 172 11.91 -4.44 -1.76
C THR A 172 12.18 -5.90 -2.09
N GLN A 173 12.09 -6.30 -3.37
CA GLN A 173 12.13 -7.72 -3.77
C GLN A 173 13.36 -8.48 -3.28
N HIS A 174 14.51 -7.81 -3.23
CA HIS A 174 15.77 -8.41 -2.81
C HIS A 174 15.85 -8.69 -1.31
N TRP A 175 15.00 -8.06 -0.48
CA TRP A 175 14.95 -8.29 0.97
C TRP A 175 14.13 -9.51 1.36
N TRP A 176 13.08 -9.81 0.61
CA TRP A 176 12.15 -10.91 0.95
C TRP A 176 12.29 -12.12 0.04
N ARG A 177 12.84 -11.99 -1.17
CA ARG A 177 13.28 -13.15 -1.97
C ARG A 177 14.61 -13.65 -1.42
N ARG A 178 14.57 -14.52 -0.42
CA ARG A 178 15.77 -15.27 -0.03
C ARG A 178 16.30 -16.01 -1.27
N PRO A 179 17.61 -15.91 -1.59
CA PRO A 179 18.19 -16.74 -2.64
C PRO A 179 17.95 -18.21 -2.31
N ALA A 180 17.52 -18.99 -3.30
CA ALA A 180 17.35 -20.44 -3.18
C ALA A 180 18.71 -21.19 -3.07
N ALA A 181 19.74 -20.56 -2.53
CA ALA A 181 21.10 -21.09 -2.46
C ALA A 181 21.39 -21.53 -1.03
N GLU A 182 21.05 -22.80 -0.72
CA GLU A 182 21.78 -23.70 0.19
C GLU A 182 21.06 -25.04 0.48
N SER A 183 19.92 -25.35 -0.16
CA SER A 183 19.23 -26.65 0.05
C SER A 183 19.77 -27.82 -0.80
N HIS A 184 20.86 -27.64 -1.54
CA HIS A 184 21.45 -28.67 -2.42
C HIS A 184 22.91 -29.04 -2.14
N ARG A 185 23.48 -28.68 -0.99
CA ARG A 185 24.65 -29.43 -0.48
C ARG A 185 24.17 -30.53 0.43
N SER A 186 23.79 -31.66 -0.18
CA SER A 186 23.63 -32.90 0.57
C SER A 186 24.98 -33.25 1.22
N PRO A 187 25.04 -33.57 2.53
CA PRO A 187 26.27 -34.03 3.20
C PRO A 187 26.90 -35.27 2.52
N ALA A 188 26.16 -35.95 1.64
CA ALA A 188 26.60 -37.11 0.89
C ALA A 188 27.67 -36.83 -0.19
N ASP A 189 27.84 -35.58 -0.64
CA ASP A 189 28.90 -35.23 -1.60
C ASP A 189 30.25 -34.92 -0.94
N ALA A 190 30.27 -34.63 0.36
CA ALA A 190 31.51 -34.37 1.10
C ALA A 190 32.30 -35.65 1.44
N THR A 191 31.68 -36.83 1.36
CA THR A 191 32.31 -38.11 1.69
C THR A 191 32.85 -38.88 0.47
N ARG A 192 32.66 -38.35 -0.76
CA ARG A 192 33.10 -39.01 -2.00
C ARG A 192 34.45 -38.55 -2.54
N SER A 193 35.12 -37.59 -1.90
CA SER A 193 36.38 -37.02 -2.40
C SER A 193 37.63 -37.40 -1.61
N THR A 194 37.72 -38.64 -1.12
CA THR A 194 38.99 -39.19 -0.64
C THR A 194 39.38 -40.39 -1.50
N PRO A 195 40.19 -40.21 -2.57
CA PRO A 195 40.90 -41.32 -3.16
C PRO A 195 41.98 -41.74 -2.17
N ALA A 196 41.84 -42.94 -1.60
CA ALA A 196 42.92 -43.61 -0.90
C ALA A 196 44.06 -43.86 -1.90
N GLN A 197 45.10 -43.03 -1.85
CA GLN A 197 46.39 -43.34 -2.48
C GLN A 197 47.18 -44.24 -1.51
N ARG A 198 47.30 -45.51 -1.89
CA ARG A 198 48.37 -46.43 -1.47
C ARG A 198 49.47 -46.38 -2.50
#